data_AF-A0A939AZN5-F1
#
_entry.id   AF-A0A939AZN5-F1
#
_cell.length_a   1.000
_cell.length_b   1.000
_cell.length_c   1.000
_cell.angle_alpha   90.00
_cell.angle_beta   90.00
_cell.angle_gamma   90.00
#
_symmetry.space_group_name_H-M   'P 1'
#
loop_
_entity.id
_entity.type
_entity.pdbx_description
1 polymer ?
#
loop_
_entity_poly.entity_id
_entity_poly.type
_entity_poly.pdbx_seq_one_letter_code
_entity_poly.pdbx_strand_id
1 'polypeptide(L)'
;MLEVALAHVRYGFPIVALRPRDKAPAVSGWQGIELGEADVRAYWGAHPAANVGLRCGATGFVALDLDGDEWVAWALDHLPATPLRTVSGSGHGGHLIYRWPVGVPIAKRRLSVAGLPDSRIDKGHVHKGGDLYGDGVQVVLPGSVHPSGGVYRWAHEGPLPALDTVPFFDLAWLDGLSPAAPAVPAATRPAPSTSSSTSSQVKRASAWMAKRDGAIQGCGGDLHTFVTACELVHGFGLSDGEALAQLVAWNARCVPPWSEADLRVKVRSARTSGQGGAKPDRGGETTDREALRTGAASWRAEVQASTSSHDDDRSFFDDEPAPAPTPTKQRRAPADGGARLSFPVKAKGKPVADHSLNTAALLKHYGVTVGYNLMRHTLEIECPTFRPNAERAANATLSWVENRAADHGLGRRCVYPHLVELAREVHPVLDWVQAAPWDGVDRIEALIDTLHL
;
A
#
# COMPACT_ATOMS: atom_id res chain seq x y z
N MET A 1 -8.07 -7.46 -23.01
CA MET A 1 -7.78 -7.19 -21.58
C MET A 1 -8.95 -7.49 -20.65
N LEU A 2 -10.21 -7.29 -21.04
CA LEU A 2 -11.35 -7.61 -20.16
C LEU A 2 -11.30 -9.05 -19.59
N GLU A 3 -11.17 -10.06 -20.45
CA GLU A 3 -11.06 -11.46 -20.01
C GLU A 3 -9.86 -11.72 -19.11
N VAL A 4 -8.75 -11.01 -19.35
CA VAL A 4 -7.55 -11.07 -18.50
C VAL A 4 -7.89 -10.53 -17.11
N ALA A 5 -8.53 -9.37 -17.00
CA ALA A 5 -8.92 -8.78 -15.72
C ALA A 5 -9.92 -9.68 -14.97
N LEU A 6 -10.91 -10.22 -15.68
CA LEU A 6 -11.89 -11.16 -15.11
C LEU A 6 -11.24 -12.44 -14.59
N ALA A 7 -10.30 -13.02 -15.34
CA ALA A 7 -9.57 -14.21 -14.90
C ALA A 7 -8.81 -13.96 -13.60
N HIS A 8 -8.14 -12.81 -13.47
CA HIS A 8 -7.40 -12.46 -12.25
C HIS A 8 -8.32 -12.17 -11.05
N VAL A 9 -9.45 -11.48 -11.25
CA VAL A 9 -10.43 -11.27 -10.16
C VAL A 9 -11.05 -12.59 -9.71
N ARG A 10 -11.42 -13.47 -10.65
CA ARG A 10 -11.96 -14.81 -10.35
C ARG A 10 -10.97 -15.70 -9.61
N TYR A 11 -9.68 -15.52 -9.89
CA TYR A 11 -8.62 -16.19 -9.16
C TYR A 11 -8.51 -15.71 -7.70
N GLY A 12 -9.09 -14.55 -7.37
CA GLY A 12 -9.02 -13.94 -6.04
C GLY A 12 -7.93 -12.88 -5.90
N PHE A 13 -7.38 -12.38 -7.01
CA PHE A 13 -6.43 -11.27 -6.92
C PHE A 13 -7.14 -9.93 -6.67
N PRO A 14 -6.64 -9.12 -5.71
CA PRO A 14 -7.06 -7.73 -5.53
C PRO A 14 -6.47 -6.87 -6.65
N ILE A 15 -7.13 -6.82 -7.80
CA ILE A 15 -6.59 -6.11 -8.97
C ILE A 15 -6.79 -4.60 -8.90
N VAL A 16 -6.02 -3.89 -9.70
CA VAL A 16 -6.15 -2.45 -9.96
C VAL A 16 -6.03 -2.17 -11.46
N ALA A 17 -6.80 -1.20 -11.96
CA ALA A 17 -6.66 -0.71 -13.32
C ALA A 17 -5.40 0.15 -13.49
N LEU A 18 -4.60 -0.16 -14.51
CA LEU A 18 -3.41 0.59 -14.88
C LEU A 18 -3.61 1.25 -16.26
N ARG A 19 -2.88 2.33 -16.48
CA ARG A 19 -2.90 3.04 -17.77
C ARG A 19 -2.42 2.11 -18.90
N PRO A 20 -3.00 2.22 -20.11
CA PRO A 20 -2.57 1.42 -21.25
C PRO A 20 -1.07 1.59 -21.53
N ARG A 21 -0.36 0.47 -21.75
CA ARG A 21 1.08 0.45 -22.06
C ARG A 21 1.96 1.18 -21.03
N ASP A 22 1.51 1.22 -19.78
CA ASP A 22 2.21 1.83 -18.66
C ASP A 22 2.07 0.93 -17.42
N LYS A 23 2.85 1.22 -16.38
CA LYS A 23 2.81 0.59 -15.06
C LYS A 23 2.06 1.47 -14.05
N ALA A 24 1.71 2.70 -14.41
CA ALA A 24 1.02 3.62 -13.52
C ALA A 24 -0.49 3.29 -13.35
N PRO A 25 -1.03 3.38 -12.13
CA PRO A 25 -2.48 3.28 -11.88
C PRO A 25 -3.28 4.30 -12.68
N ALA A 26 -4.45 3.89 -13.17
CA ALA A 26 -5.30 4.74 -13.99
C ALA A 26 -6.03 5.80 -13.16
N VAL A 27 -6.31 5.53 -11.89
CA VAL A 27 -7.11 6.39 -11.00
C VAL A 27 -6.32 6.73 -9.73
N SER A 28 -6.49 7.95 -9.21
CA SER A 28 -5.95 8.37 -7.91
C SER A 28 -6.66 7.66 -6.75
N GLY A 29 -5.95 7.36 -5.66
CA GLY A 29 -6.57 6.69 -4.50
C GLY A 29 -6.90 5.20 -4.74
N TRP A 30 -6.37 4.63 -5.82
CA TRP A 30 -6.53 3.22 -6.21
C TRP A 30 -6.20 2.23 -5.09
N GLN A 31 -5.38 2.61 -4.12
CA GLN A 31 -5.00 1.77 -2.98
C GLN A 31 -6.18 1.35 -2.12
N GLY A 32 -7.31 2.08 -2.16
CA GLY A 32 -8.54 1.76 -1.43
C GLY A 32 -9.68 1.28 -2.32
N ILE A 33 -9.44 1.07 -3.62
CA ILE A 33 -10.49 0.67 -4.57
C ILE A 33 -10.45 -0.84 -4.75
N GLU A 34 -11.52 -1.51 -4.35
CA GLU A 34 -11.76 -2.92 -4.64
C GLU A 34 -12.61 -3.04 -5.90
N LEU A 35 -12.21 -3.97 -6.78
CA LEU A 35 -12.86 -4.18 -8.08
C LEU A 35 -13.42 -5.60 -8.12
N GLY A 36 -14.75 -5.73 -8.14
CA GLY A 36 -15.44 -6.99 -8.40
C GLY A 36 -15.64 -7.24 -9.90
N GLU A 37 -16.22 -8.39 -10.27
CA GLU A 37 -16.48 -8.71 -11.68
C GLU A 37 -17.33 -7.65 -12.39
N ALA A 38 -18.33 -7.08 -11.70
CA ALA A 38 -19.18 -6.04 -12.26
C ALA A 38 -18.38 -4.76 -12.59
N ASP A 39 -17.54 -4.31 -11.66
CA ASP A 39 -16.67 -3.15 -11.86
C ASP A 39 -15.67 -3.40 -12.99
N VAL A 40 -15.12 -4.62 -13.06
CA VAL A 40 -14.22 -5.02 -14.13
C VAL A 40 -14.90 -4.98 -15.50
N ARG A 41 -16.11 -5.54 -15.62
CA ARG A 41 -16.88 -5.51 -16.88
C ARG A 41 -17.18 -4.08 -17.32
N ALA A 42 -17.62 -3.24 -16.40
CA ALA A 42 -17.90 -1.84 -16.68
C ALA A 42 -16.62 -1.10 -17.12
N TYR A 43 -15.55 -1.18 -16.32
CA TYR A 43 -14.33 -0.43 -16.56
C TYR A 43 -13.59 -0.90 -17.82
N TRP A 44 -13.33 -2.20 -17.98
CA TRP A 44 -12.63 -2.71 -19.16
C TRP A 44 -13.51 -2.76 -20.40
N GLY A 45 -14.84 -2.75 -20.27
CA GLY A 45 -15.75 -2.51 -21.39
C GLY A 45 -15.57 -1.10 -21.97
N ALA A 46 -15.46 -0.09 -21.10
CA ALA A 46 -15.20 1.27 -21.52
C ALA A 46 -13.72 1.51 -21.90
N HIS A 47 -12.78 0.79 -21.28
CA HIS A 47 -11.33 1.02 -21.40
C HIS A 47 -10.60 -0.27 -21.79
N PRO A 48 -10.82 -0.80 -23.01
CA PRO A 48 -10.39 -2.16 -23.40
C PRO A 48 -8.87 -2.36 -23.47
N ALA A 49 -8.10 -1.27 -23.47
CA ALA A 49 -6.63 -1.29 -23.50
C ALA A 49 -5.97 -1.11 -22.11
N ALA A 50 -6.76 -0.96 -21.03
CA ALA A 50 -6.21 -0.79 -19.69
C ALA A 50 -5.42 -2.03 -19.25
N ASN A 51 -4.24 -1.79 -18.69
CA ASN A 51 -3.40 -2.83 -18.10
C ASN A 51 -3.98 -3.24 -16.73
N VAL A 52 -3.60 -4.42 -16.24
CA VAL A 52 -4.05 -4.98 -14.96
C VAL A 52 -2.87 -5.02 -14.00
N GLY A 53 -3.04 -4.48 -12.80
CA GLY A 53 -2.10 -4.58 -11.70
C GLY A 53 -2.64 -5.44 -10.56
N LEU A 54 -1.74 -5.98 -9.74
CA LEU A 54 -2.04 -6.64 -8.47
C LEU A 54 -1.71 -5.67 -7.35
N ARG A 55 -2.69 -5.33 -6.51
CA ARG A 55 -2.44 -4.59 -5.27
C ARG A 55 -1.69 -5.51 -4.30
N CYS A 56 -0.66 -4.99 -3.65
CA CYS A 56 0.13 -5.73 -2.69
C CYS A 56 -0.19 -5.33 -1.24
N GLY A 57 0.33 -6.10 -0.30
CA GLY A 57 0.27 -5.88 1.14
C GLY A 57 -0.93 -6.57 1.82
N ALA A 58 -1.59 -5.85 2.71
CA ALA A 58 -2.76 -6.27 3.48
C ALA A 58 -3.97 -6.69 2.62
N THR A 59 -3.85 -6.62 1.30
CA THR A 59 -4.84 -7.12 0.34
C THR A 59 -4.73 -8.62 0.07
N GLY A 60 -3.72 -9.30 0.62
CA GLY A 60 -3.59 -10.76 0.59
C GLY A 60 -2.37 -11.28 -0.17
N PHE A 61 -1.58 -10.40 -0.79
CA PHE A 61 -0.43 -10.79 -1.60
C PHE A 61 0.73 -9.82 -1.43
N VAL A 62 1.95 -10.35 -1.43
CA VAL A 62 3.17 -9.55 -1.56
C VAL A 62 3.92 -10.01 -2.80
N ALA A 63 4.74 -9.13 -3.36
CA ALA A 63 5.55 -9.46 -4.52
C ALA A 63 6.98 -9.03 -4.31
N LEU A 64 7.93 -9.84 -4.76
CA LEU A 64 9.29 -9.38 -4.98
C LEU A 64 9.37 -8.82 -6.39
N ASP A 65 9.57 -7.50 -6.51
CA ASP A 65 9.82 -6.81 -7.77
C ASP A 65 11.33 -6.84 -8.04
N LEU A 66 11.73 -7.63 -9.04
CA LEU A 66 13.13 -7.96 -9.31
C LEU A 66 13.53 -7.41 -10.68
N ASP A 67 14.32 -6.33 -10.67
CA ASP A 67 14.85 -5.73 -11.88
C ASP A 67 16.15 -6.43 -12.31
N GLY A 68 16.07 -7.19 -13.39
CA GLY A 68 17.23 -7.86 -14.00
C GLY A 68 17.30 -9.35 -13.69
N ASP A 69 17.97 -10.07 -14.58
CA ASP A 69 17.97 -11.54 -14.57
C ASP A 69 18.81 -12.10 -13.41
N GLU A 70 19.82 -11.35 -12.94
CA GLU A 70 20.62 -11.72 -11.78
C GLU A 70 19.81 -11.74 -10.47
N TRP A 71 18.88 -10.79 -10.30
CA TRP A 71 18.02 -10.73 -9.13
C TRP A 71 16.99 -11.86 -9.14
N VAL A 72 16.45 -12.16 -10.32
CA VAL A 72 15.52 -13.29 -10.52
C VAL A 72 16.23 -14.62 -10.26
N ALA A 73 17.43 -14.82 -10.81
CA ALA A 73 18.21 -16.03 -10.58
C ALA A 73 18.51 -16.21 -9.09
N TRP A 74 19.01 -15.16 -8.43
CA TRP A 74 19.28 -15.21 -6.99
C TRP A 74 18.04 -15.57 -6.18
N ALA A 75 16.89 -14.94 -6.45
CA ALA A 75 15.67 -15.22 -5.71
C ALA A 75 15.18 -16.67 -5.91
N LEU A 76 15.34 -17.23 -7.11
CA LEU A 76 15.00 -18.63 -7.38
C LEU A 76 15.92 -19.62 -6.68
N ASP A 77 17.19 -19.27 -6.49
CA ASP A 77 18.17 -20.13 -5.82
C ASP A 77 18.08 -20.05 -4.28
N HIS A 78 17.60 -18.93 -3.73
CA HIS A 78 17.70 -18.63 -2.29
C HIS A 78 16.35 -18.52 -1.57
N LEU A 79 15.24 -18.32 -2.28
CA LEU A 79 13.92 -18.17 -1.68
C LEU A 79 13.01 -19.34 -2.04
N PRO A 80 12.01 -19.66 -1.19
CA PRO A 80 11.03 -20.69 -1.52
C PRO A 80 10.34 -20.42 -2.84
N ALA A 81 10.21 -21.48 -3.65
CA ALA A 81 9.59 -21.41 -4.95
C ALA A 81 8.11 -21.00 -4.83
N THR A 82 7.68 -20.09 -5.70
CA THR A 82 6.27 -19.77 -5.91
C THR A 82 5.89 -20.07 -7.35
N PRO A 83 4.72 -20.71 -7.59
CA PRO A 83 4.24 -20.94 -8.95
C PRO A 83 3.75 -19.64 -9.60
N LEU A 84 3.53 -18.56 -8.83
CA LEU A 84 3.14 -17.24 -9.36
C LEU A 84 4.36 -16.38 -9.69
N ARG A 85 5.15 -16.85 -10.67
CA ARG A 85 6.28 -16.10 -11.22
C ARG A 85 5.88 -15.43 -12.53
N THR A 86 6.18 -14.15 -12.64
CA THR A 86 5.96 -13.37 -13.86
C THR A 86 7.29 -13.04 -14.55
N VAL A 87 7.25 -12.90 -15.87
CA VAL A 87 8.34 -12.37 -16.69
C VAL A 87 7.88 -11.04 -17.27
N SER A 88 8.71 -10.01 -17.09
CA SER A 88 8.42 -8.66 -17.59
C SER A 88 8.28 -8.62 -19.11
N GLY A 89 7.45 -7.71 -19.62
CA GLY A 89 7.35 -7.45 -21.05
C GLY A 89 8.62 -6.87 -21.68
N SER A 90 9.58 -6.38 -20.88
CA SER A 90 10.93 -6.04 -21.36
C SER A 90 11.80 -7.27 -21.68
N GLY A 91 11.40 -8.45 -21.23
CA GLY A 91 12.18 -9.68 -21.34
C GLY A 91 13.22 -9.88 -20.23
N HIS A 92 13.43 -8.88 -19.37
CA HIS A 92 14.37 -8.92 -18.26
C HIS A 92 13.66 -8.65 -16.93
N GLY A 93 14.02 -9.40 -15.90
CA GLY A 93 13.40 -9.30 -14.58
C GLY A 93 11.96 -9.82 -14.54
N GLY A 94 11.29 -9.58 -13.42
CA GLY A 94 9.92 -10.03 -13.20
C GLY A 94 9.53 -9.98 -11.73
N HIS A 95 8.41 -10.62 -11.42
CA HIS A 95 7.88 -10.65 -10.06
C HIS A 95 7.72 -12.09 -9.56
N LEU A 96 8.08 -12.33 -8.30
CA LEU A 96 7.71 -13.53 -7.55
C LEU A 96 6.60 -13.14 -6.57
N ILE A 97 5.41 -13.69 -6.75
CA ILE A 97 4.21 -13.34 -5.97
C ILE A 97 3.94 -14.42 -4.94
N TYR A 98 3.66 -14.01 -3.71
CA TYR A 98 3.40 -14.88 -2.58
C TYR A 98 2.10 -14.47 -1.89
N ARG A 99 1.47 -15.41 -1.19
CA ARG A 99 0.35 -15.07 -0.31
C ARG A 99 0.86 -14.27 0.89
N TRP A 100 0.01 -13.39 1.37
CA TRP A 100 0.23 -12.61 2.58
C TRP A 100 -1.07 -12.59 3.39
N PRO A 101 -1.03 -12.58 4.73
CA PRO A 101 -2.25 -12.51 5.50
C PRO A 101 -3.03 -11.22 5.20
N VAL A 102 -4.31 -11.37 4.83
CA VAL A 102 -5.20 -10.23 4.58
C VAL A 102 -5.34 -9.40 5.85
N GLY A 103 -5.30 -8.07 5.72
CA GLY A 103 -5.38 -7.12 6.83
C GLY A 103 -4.08 -6.91 7.60
N VAL A 104 -3.01 -7.69 7.34
CA VAL A 104 -1.72 -7.49 8.00
C VAL A 104 -0.89 -6.47 7.21
N PRO A 105 -0.56 -5.30 7.79
CA PRO A 105 0.22 -4.31 7.08
C PRO A 105 1.66 -4.77 6.84
N ILE A 106 2.19 -4.42 5.68
CA ILE A 106 3.59 -4.67 5.32
C ILE A 106 4.07 -3.54 4.44
N ALA A 107 5.14 -2.87 4.85
CA ALA A 107 5.70 -1.77 4.08
C ALA A 107 6.54 -2.30 2.90
N LYS A 108 6.65 -1.49 1.85
CA LYS A 108 7.68 -1.69 0.82
C LYS A 108 9.07 -1.73 1.48
N ARG A 109 9.92 -2.69 1.09
CA ARG A 109 11.30 -2.82 1.58
C ARG A 109 12.26 -3.03 0.40
N ARG A 110 13.32 -2.24 0.33
CA ARG A 110 14.44 -2.49 -0.59
C ARG A 110 15.19 -3.74 -0.14
N LEU A 111 15.43 -4.66 -1.08
CA LEU A 111 16.34 -5.77 -0.86
C LEU A 111 17.76 -5.27 -1.10
N SER A 112 18.67 -5.65 -0.21
CA SER A 112 20.10 -5.50 -0.41
C SER A 112 20.69 -6.88 -0.21
N VAL A 113 21.51 -7.34 -1.14
CA VAL A 113 22.10 -8.67 -1.13
C VAL A 113 23.56 -8.52 -1.54
N ALA A 114 24.48 -9.07 -0.74
CA ALA A 114 25.90 -9.02 -1.05
C ALA A 114 26.19 -9.61 -2.44
N GLY A 115 26.86 -8.85 -3.30
CA GLY A 115 27.20 -9.27 -4.66
C GLY A 115 26.15 -8.95 -5.73
N LEU A 116 24.96 -8.44 -5.35
CA LEU A 116 23.98 -7.92 -6.31
C LEU A 116 23.97 -6.39 -6.33
N PRO A 117 23.75 -5.77 -7.51
CA PRO A 117 23.70 -4.33 -7.62
C PRO A 117 22.39 -3.78 -7.02
N ASP A 118 22.48 -2.87 -6.05
CA ASP A 118 21.33 -2.12 -5.49
C ASP A 118 20.62 -1.26 -6.54
N SER A 119 21.34 -0.87 -7.60
CA SER A 119 20.78 -0.32 -8.82
C SER A 119 21.80 -0.44 -9.96
N ARG A 120 21.32 -0.56 -11.20
CA ARG A 120 22.16 -0.48 -12.39
C ARG A 120 21.51 0.43 -13.42
N ILE A 121 22.34 1.12 -14.20
CA ILE A 121 21.88 1.86 -15.37
C ILE A 121 22.23 1.03 -16.59
N ASP A 122 21.20 0.59 -17.33
CA ASP A 122 21.39 -0.03 -18.64
C ASP A 122 20.61 0.73 -19.69
N LYS A 123 21.26 1.10 -20.79
CA LYS A 123 20.67 1.87 -21.91
C LYS A 123 19.82 3.08 -21.46
N GLY A 124 20.28 3.80 -20.44
CA GLY A 124 19.59 4.98 -19.89
C GLY A 124 18.39 4.69 -18.98
N HIS A 125 18.12 3.42 -18.64
CA HIS A 125 17.07 3.00 -17.71
C HIS A 125 17.69 2.62 -16.36
N VAL A 126 17.13 3.17 -15.28
CA VAL A 126 17.53 2.82 -13.90
C VAL A 126 16.77 1.56 -13.49
N HIS A 127 17.49 0.45 -13.39
CA HIS A 127 17.05 -0.77 -12.74
C HIS A 127 17.32 -0.64 -11.26
N LYS A 128 16.30 -0.82 -10.44
CA LYS A 128 16.33 -0.53 -9.00
C LYS A 128 16.75 -1.73 -8.14
N GLY A 129 17.18 -2.83 -8.75
CA GLY A 129 17.54 -4.06 -8.03
C GLY A 129 16.29 -4.81 -7.56
N GLY A 130 16.29 -5.31 -6.32
CA GLY A 130 15.16 -6.02 -5.73
C GLY A 130 14.37 -5.19 -4.72
N ASP A 131 13.04 -5.29 -4.74
CA ASP A 131 12.14 -4.71 -3.74
C ASP A 131 11.09 -5.74 -3.30
N LEU A 132 10.79 -5.81 -2.01
CA LEU A 132 9.55 -6.38 -1.51
C LEU A 132 8.44 -5.32 -1.58
N TYR A 133 7.38 -5.62 -2.33
CA TYR A 133 6.19 -4.77 -2.50
C TYR A 133 5.10 -5.23 -1.53
N GLY A 134 4.72 -4.30 -0.66
CA GLY A 134 3.64 -4.43 0.30
C GLY A 134 2.53 -3.41 0.08
N ASP A 135 2.01 -2.84 1.17
CA ASP A 135 0.91 -1.87 1.15
C ASP A 135 1.21 -0.66 0.29
N GLY A 136 0.19 -0.25 -0.47
CA GLY A 136 0.22 0.97 -1.28
C GLY A 136 1.08 0.86 -2.55
N VAL A 137 1.61 -0.33 -2.84
CA VAL A 137 2.33 -0.65 -4.08
C VAL A 137 1.56 -1.70 -4.88
N GLN A 138 1.84 -1.77 -6.18
CA GLN A 138 1.23 -2.74 -7.08
C GLN A 138 2.29 -3.29 -8.04
N VAL A 139 2.08 -4.51 -8.53
CA VAL A 139 2.86 -5.11 -9.61
C VAL A 139 2.00 -5.39 -10.84
N VAL A 140 2.57 -5.25 -12.04
CA VAL A 140 1.83 -5.48 -13.29
C VAL A 140 1.58 -6.98 -13.47
N LEU A 141 0.32 -7.36 -13.73
CA LEU A 141 -0.07 -8.74 -13.95
C LEU A 141 0.07 -9.18 -15.41
N PRO A 142 0.31 -10.48 -15.67
CA PRO A 142 0.37 -11.05 -17.01
C PRO A 142 -0.84 -10.75 -17.91
N GLY A 143 -0.58 -10.68 -19.21
CA GLY A 143 -1.51 -10.19 -20.23
C GLY A 143 -1.43 -8.68 -20.46
N SER A 144 -0.90 -7.92 -19.50
CA SER A 144 -0.65 -6.47 -19.63
C SER A 144 0.54 -6.15 -20.53
N VAL A 145 0.50 -4.99 -21.19
CA VAL A 145 1.52 -4.54 -22.15
C VAL A 145 2.51 -3.58 -21.47
N HIS A 146 3.79 -3.90 -21.50
CA HIS A 146 4.88 -3.06 -21.01
C HIS A 146 5.05 -1.79 -21.89
N PRO A 147 5.60 -0.67 -21.37
CA PRO A 147 5.92 0.51 -22.18
C PRO A 147 6.74 0.27 -23.45
N SER A 148 7.59 -0.76 -23.45
CA SER A 148 8.37 -1.17 -24.63
C SER A 148 7.55 -1.93 -25.69
N GLY A 149 6.28 -2.24 -25.43
CA GLY A 149 5.38 -2.99 -26.30
C GLY A 149 5.34 -4.50 -26.05
N GLY A 150 6.27 -5.07 -25.28
CA GLY A 150 6.23 -6.49 -24.92
C GLY A 150 5.19 -6.80 -23.84
N VAL A 151 4.76 -8.06 -23.74
CA VAL A 151 3.65 -8.48 -22.86
C VAL A 151 4.19 -9.19 -21.62
N TYR A 152 3.66 -8.82 -20.45
CA TYR A 152 3.91 -9.55 -19.20
C TYR A 152 3.31 -10.95 -19.30
N ARG A 153 4.06 -11.99 -18.90
CA ARG A 153 3.62 -13.38 -18.99
C ARG A 153 3.89 -14.14 -17.69
N TRP A 154 3.12 -15.18 -17.44
CA TRP A 154 3.49 -16.19 -16.45
C TRP A 154 4.75 -16.92 -16.93
N ALA A 155 5.62 -17.29 -16.01
CA ALA A 155 6.81 -18.06 -16.31
C ALA A 155 6.50 -19.53 -16.59
N HIS A 156 5.34 -20.02 -16.12
CA HIS A 156 4.81 -21.34 -16.43
C HIS A 156 3.79 -21.27 -17.56
N GLU A 157 3.55 -22.44 -18.17
CA GLU A 157 2.48 -22.63 -19.15
C GLU A 157 1.23 -23.23 -18.49
N GLY A 158 0.06 -22.92 -19.05
CA GLY A 158 -1.21 -23.45 -18.57
C GLY A 158 -1.98 -22.51 -17.64
N PRO A 159 -3.01 -23.02 -16.94
CA PRO A 159 -3.85 -22.20 -16.05
C PRO A 159 -3.08 -21.68 -14.84
N LEU A 160 -3.68 -20.73 -14.12
CA LEU A 160 -3.17 -20.33 -12.82
C LEU A 160 -3.17 -21.53 -11.85
N PRO A 161 -2.11 -21.69 -11.04
CA PRO A 161 -2.02 -22.75 -10.04
C PRO A 161 -3.12 -22.60 -8.99
N ALA A 162 -3.52 -23.64 -8.28
CA ALA A 162 -4.48 -23.47 -7.18
C ALA A 162 -3.89 -22.57 -6.07
N LEU A 163 -4.71 -21.68 -5.49
CA LEU A 163 -4.21 -20.63 -4.60
C LEU A 163 -3.56 -21.17 -3.31
N ASP A 164 -3.99 -22.34 -2.84
CA ASP A 164 -3.42 -23.06 -1.70
C ASP A 164 -1.99 -23.56 -1.96
N THR A 165 -1.62 -23.82 -3.21
CA THR A 165 -0.25 -24.19 -3.62
C THR A 165 0.72 -23.01 -3.63
N VAL A 166 0.22 -21.77 -3.56
CA VAL A 166 1.04 -20.58 -3.44
C VAL A 166 1.49 -20.44 -1.98
N PRO A 167 2.79 -20.40 -1.67
CA PRO A 167 3.22 -20.27 -0.27
C PRO A 167 2.93 -18.88 0.29
N PHE A 168 2.72 -18.81 1.61
CA PHE A 168 2.76 -17.55 2.34
C PHE A 168 4.19 -17.04 2.42
N PHE A 169 4.40 -15.75 2.20
CA PHE A 169 5.70 -15.13 2.37
C PHE A 169 6.07 -15.05 3.84
N ASP A 170 7.30 -15.44 4.18
CA ASP A 170 7.87 -15.22 5.51
C ASP A 170 8.96 -14.15 5.43
N LEU A 171 8.86 -13.13 6.27
CA LEU A 171 9.86 -12.09 6.37
C LEU A 171 11.22 -12.63 6.83
N ALA A 172 11.25 -13.75 7.57
CA ALA A 172 12.48 -14.39 8.02
C ALA A 172 13.34 -14.91 6.86
N TRP A 173 12.75 -15.13 5.67
CA TRP A 173 13.53 -15.48 4.47
C TRP A 173 14.44 -14.35 4.01
N LEU A 174 14.19 -13.13 4.47
CA LEU A 174 15.02 -11.95 4.20
C LEU A 174 16.01 -11.66 5.32
N ASP A 175 16.01 -12.45 6.40
CA ASP A 175 16.97 -12.28 7.49
C ASP A 175 18.38 -12.67 7.01
N GLY A 176 19.37 -11.87 7.38
CA GLY A 176 20.75 -12.10 6.95
C GLY A 176 21.09 -11.60 5.54
N LEU A 177 20.13 -11.02 4.80
CA LEU A 177 20.44 -10.33 3.53
C LEU A 177 21.23 -9.03 3.72
N SER A 178 21.30 -8.51 4.96
CA SER A 178 22.14 -7.34 5.27
C SER A 178 23.62 -7.64 5.00
N PRO A 179 24.38 -6.71 4.38
CA PRO A 179 25.82 -6.90 4.28
C PRO A 179 26.41 -7.00 5.69
N ALA A 180 27.16 -8.07 5.98
CA ALA A 180 28.17 -7.99 7.01
C ALA A 180 29.10 -6.84 6.62
N ALA A 181 29.04 -5.73 7.36
CA ALA A 181 29.88 -4.58 7.10
C ALA A 181 31.34 -5.03 7.16
N PRO A 182 32.14 -4.91 6.08
CA PRO A 182 33.58 -4.92 6.25
C PRO A 182 33.92 -3.59 6.91
N ALA A 183 34.43 -3.63 8.13
CA ALA A 183 35.12 -2.50 8.73
C ALA A 183 36.33 -2.18 7.85
N VAL A 184 36.28 -1.07 7.11
CA VAL A 184 37.44 -0.48 6.44
C VAL A 184 37.70 0.91 7.01
N PRO A 185 38.92 1.19 7.50
CA PRO A 185 39.25 2.43 8.18
C PRO A 185 39.30 3.62 7.22
N ALA A 186 38.88 4.78 7.71
CA ALA A 186 38.88 6.03 6.99
C ALA A 186 40.30 6.43 6.55
N ALA A 187 40.51 6.49 5.24
CA ALA A 187 41.67 7.14 4.64
C ALA A 187 41.21 8.34 3.81
N THR A 188 41.56 9.52 4.29
CA THR A 188 41.35 10.83 3.66
C THR A 188 42.17 10.96 2.38
N ARG A 189 41.59 11.46 1.28
CA ARG A 189 42.35 12.01 0.15
C ARG A 189 41.71 13.33 -0.35
N PRO A 190 42.53 14.30 -0.82
CA PRO A 190 42.13 15.70 -0.93
C PRO A 190 41.39 16.03 -2.24
N ALA A 191 40.61 17.10 -2.21
CA ALA A 191 39.83 17.63 -3.32
C ALA A 191 40.70 18.38 -4.36
N PRO A 192 40.33 18.36 -5.66
CA PRO A 192 40.83 19.33 -6.62
C PRO A 192 39.89 20.55 -6.72
N SER A 193 40.48 21.73 -6.62
CA SER A 193 39.89 23.03 -6.91
C SER A 193 39.87 23.29 -8.43
N THR A 194 38.78 23.87 -8.93
CA THR A 194 38.79 24.69 -10.17
C THR A 194 37.65 25.70 -10.12
N SER A 195 38.02 26.94 -9.82
CA SER A 195 37.18 28.14 -9.84
C SER A 195 37.24 28.80 -11.22
N SER A 196 36.11 28.82 -11.96
CA SER A 196 35.75 29.85 -12.97
C SER A 196 34.48 29.52 -13.80
N SER A 197 33.88 28.32 -13.70
CA SER A 197 32.67 27.94 -14.46
C SER A 197 31.33 28.12 -13.71
N THR A 198 31.40 28.44 -12.42
CA THR A 198 30.32 28.33 -11.43
C THR A 198 29.09 29.23 -11.69
N SER A 199 29.29 30.45 -12.21
CA SER A 199 28.17 31.40 -12.40
C SER A 199 27.23 31.04 -13.57
N SER A 200 27.71 30.32 -14.57
CA SER A 200 26.92 29.90 -15.73
C SER A 200 26.04 28.69 -15.41
N GLN A 201 26.51 27.78 -14.56
CA GLN A 201 25.79 26.59 -14.11
C GLN A 201 24.63 26.95 -13.19
N VAL A 202 24.88 27.85 -12.22
CA VAL A 202 23.85 28.34 -11.29
C VAL A 202 22.73 29.07 -12.05
N LYS A 203 23.05 29.92 -13.03
CA LYS A 203 22.01 30.61 -13.84
C LYS A 203 21.12 29.64 -14.63
N ARG A 204 21.71 28.58 -15.24
CA ARG A 204 20.95 27.55 -15.96
C ARG A 204 20.08 26.72 -15.01
N ALA A 205 20.62 26.37 -13.84
CA ALA A 205 19.87 25.69 -12.79
C ALA A 205 18.69 26.53 -12.30
N SER A 206 18.88 27.83 -12.06
CA SER A 206 17.77 28.73 -11.66
C SER A 206 16.69 28.86 -12.74
N ALA A 207 17.08 28.97 -14.01
CA ALA A 207 16.11 29.01 -15.13
C ALA A 207 15.31 27.71 -15.25
N TRP A 208 15.94 26.56 -14.96
CA TRP A 208 15.28 25.26 -14.91
C TRP A 208 14.35 25.14 -13.69
N MET A 209 14.82 25.55 -12.50
CA MET A 209 14.04 25.55 -11.25
C MET A 209 12.80 26.45 -11.35
N ALA A 210 12.87 27.58 -12.05
CA ALA A 210 11.74 28.47 -12.27
C ALA A 210 10.55 27.77 -12.96
N LYS A 211 10.82 26.78 -13.82
CA LYS A 211 9.82 26.00 -14.57
C LYS A 211 9.39 24.72 -13.85
N ARG A 212 9.98 24.39 -12.70
CA ARG A 212 9.74 23.14 -11.98
C ARG A 212 8.63 23.30 -10.94
N ASP A 213 7.66 22.39 -10.98
CA ASP A 213 6.55 22.33 -10.01
C ASP A 213 7.06 21.94 -8.62
N GLY A 214 6.38 22.42 -7.58
CA GLY A 214 6.69 22.12 -6.18
C GLY A 214 6.35 20.68 -5.76
N ALA A 215 7.00 20.18 -4.71
CA ALA A 215 6.71 18.87 -4.15
C ALA A 215 5.49 18.89 -3.22
N ILE A 216 4.58 17.93 -3.35
CA ILE A 216 3.41 17.78 -2.48
C ILE A 216 3.52 16.48 -1.67
N GLN A 217 3.47 16.59 -0.34
CA GLN A 217 3.49 15.45 0.58
C GLN A 217 2.19 14.63 0.42
N GLY A 218 2.32 13.31 0.38
CA GLY A 218 1.23 12.41 0.00
C GLY A 218 1.10 12.16 -1.51
N CYS A 219 1.79 12.95 -2.35
CA CYS A 219 1.85 12.79 -3.81
C CYS A 219 3.28 12.56 -4.31
N GLY A 220 4.08 11.79 -3.57
CA GLY A 220 5.48 11.50 -3.95
C GLY A 220 6.44 12.68 -3.76
N GLY A 221 6.08 13.68 -2.96
CA GLY A 221 6.89 14.88 -2.73
C GLY A 221 8.33 14.60 -2.28
N ASP A 222 8.55 13.59 -1.44
CA ASP A 222 9.89 13.21 -0.96
C ASP A 222 10.82 12.77 -2.11
N LEU A 223 10.29 11.96 -3.02
CA LEU A 223 10.98 11.50 -4.22
C LEU A 223 11.19 12.65 -5.21
N HIS A 224 10.19 13.51 -5.40
CA HIS A 224 10.30 14.67 -6.28
C HIS A 224 11.38 15.65 -5.82
N THR A 225 11.45 15.93 -4.51
CA THR A 225 12.50 16.76 -3.90
C THR A 225 13.88 16.11 -4.03
N PHE A 226 13.98 14.78 -3.83
CA PHE A 226 15.24 14.06 -4.02
C PHE A 226 15.73 14.10 -5.48
N VAL A 227 14.86 13.85 -6.46
CA VAL A 227 15.21 13.95 -7.89
C VAL A 227 15.62 15.37 -8.26
N THR A 228 14.96 16.37 -7.69
CA THR A 228 15.34 17.78 -7.87
C THR A 228 16.75 18.04 -7.35
N ALA A 229 17.10 17.50 -6.17
CA ALA A 229 18.45 17.57 -5.62
C ALA A 229 19.49 16.85 -6.51
N CYS A 230 19.16 15.68 -7.07
CA CYS A 230 20.03 14.96 -8.00
C CYS A 230 20.30 15.73 -9.29
N GLU A 231 19.29 16.38 -9.89
CA GLU A 231 19.51 17.17 -11.12
C GLU A 231 20.39 18.40 -10.84
N LEU A 232 20.23 19.04 -9.68
CA LEU A 232 21.08 20.16 -9.26
C LEU A 232 22.55 19.73 -9.06
N VAL A 233 22.76 18.61 -8.36
CA VAL A 233 24.09 18.10 -8.02
C VAL A 233 24.80 17.46 -9.22
N HIS A 234 24.11 16.61 -9.99
CA HIS A 234 24.70 15.83 -11.08
C HIS A 234 24.43 16.42 -12.47
N GLY A 235 23.22 16.93 -12.70
CA GLY A 235 22.82 17.49 -13.99
C GLY A 235 23.45 18.86 -14.27
N PHE A 236 23.51 19.72 -13.25
CA PHE A 236 24.13 21.05 -13.35
C PHE A 236 25.54 21.11 -12.75
N GLY A 237 25.94 20.11 -11.96
CA GLY A 237 27.27 20.05 -11.34
C GLY A 237 27.44 21.00 -10.15
N LEU A 238 26.35 21.42 -9.49
CA LEU A 238 26.40 22.41 -8.41
C LEU A 238 27.08 21.85 -7.16
N SER A 239 27.72 22.73 -6.38
CA SER A 239 28.16 22.40 -5.03
C SER A 239 26.96 22.18 -4.10
N ASP A 240 27.17 21.52 -2.96
CA ASP A 240 26.09 21.24 -2.01
C ASP A 240 25.45 22.53 -1.48
N GLY A 241 26.23 23.59 -1.28
CA GLY A 241 25.73 24.90 -0.85
C GLY A 241 24.86 25.57 -1.91
N GLU A 242 25.23 25.47 -3.19
CA GLU A 242 24.49 26.04 -4.30
C GLU A 242 23.21 25.26 -4.59
N ALA A 243 23.28 23.93 -4.58
CA ALA A 243 22.11 23.07 -4.73
C ALA A 243 21.10 23.31 -3.60
N LEU A 244 21.59 23.46 -2.36
CA LEU A 244 20.74 23.79 -1.21
C LEU A 244 20.08 25.16 -1.38
N ALA A 245 20.82 26.18 -1.83
CA ALA A 245 20.26 27.51 -2.06
C ALA A 245 19.11 27.50 -3.10
N GLN A 246 19.27 26.72 -4.19
CA GLN A 246 18.21 26.56 -5.19
C GLN A 246 16.99 25.81 -4.62
N LEU A 247 17.20 24.76 -3.82
CA LEU A 247 16.11 24.01 -3.20
C LEU A 247 15.35 24.84 -2.18
N VAL A 248 16.03 25.64 -1.35
CA VAL A 248 15.40 26.53 -0.38
C VAL A 248 14.52 27.57 -1.08
N ALA A 249 14.99 28.17 -2.18
CA ALA A 249 14.19 29.11 -2.96
C ALA A 249 12.96 28.45 -3.62
N TRP A 250 13.11 27.23 -4.13
CA TRP A 250 12.00 26.46 -4.72
C TRP A 250 11.01 25.90 -3.67
N ASN A 251 11.46 25.71 -2.44
CA ASN A 251 10.67 25.13 -1.34
C ASN A 251 9.39 25.91 -1.02
N ALA A 252 9.32 27.20 -1.36
CA ALA A 252 8.09 28.00 -1.24
C ALA A 252 6.91 27.46 -2.06
N ARG A 253 7.18 26.61 -3.07
CA ARG A 253 6.18 25.94 -3.90
C ARG A 253 5.77 24.57 -3.35
N CYS A 254 6.45 24.05 -2.33
CA CYS A 254 6.21 22.74 -1.75
C CYS A 254 5.10 22.79 -0.69
N VAL A 255 4.33 21.71 -0.60
CA VAL A 255 3.20 21.61 0.33
C VAL A 255 3.24 20.29 1.10
N PRO A 256 3.55 20.30 2.41
CA PRO A 256 4.08 21.43 3.17
C PRO A 256 5.53 21.75 2.74
N PRO A 257 6.04 22.95 3.06
CA PRO A 257 7.43 23.29 2.85
C PRO A 257 8.34 22.39 3.72
N TRP A 258 9.44 21.95 3.14
CA TRP A 258 10.45 21.12 3.79
C TRP A 258 11.23 21.92 4.83
N SER A 259 11.73 21.25 5.86
CA SER A 259 12.74 21.88 6.73
C SER A 259 14.08 21.98 5.98
N GLU A 260 14.88 22.99 6.29
CA GLU A 260 16.21 23.15 5.69
C GLU A 260 17.14 21.95 6.04
N ALA A 261 16.92 21.32 7.19
CA ALA A 261 17.63 20.10 7.59
C ALA A 261 17.30 18.93 6.67
N ASP A 262 16.03 18.75 6.30
CA ASP A 262 15.61 17.71 5.36
C ASP A 262 16.18 17.95 3.96
N LEU A 263 16.18 19.21 3.50
CA LEU A 263 16.78 19.58 2.21
C LEU A 263 18.30 19.29 2.18
N ARG A 264 19.01 19.55 3.29
CA ARG A 264 20.44 19.18 3.42
C ARG A 264 20.64 17.67 3.32
N VAL A 265 19.77 16.87 3.95
CA VAL A 265 19.82 15.41 3.84
C VAL A 265 19.62 14.99 2.39
N LYS A 266 18.67 15.59 1.65
CA LYS A 266 18.45 15.29 0.22
C LYS A 266 19.65 15.63 -0.66
N VAL A 267 20.30 16.77 -0.44
CA VAL A 267 21.52 17.15 -1.18
C VAL A 267 22.66 16.19 -0.89
N ARG A 268 22.86 15.82 0.38
CA ARG A 268 23.90 14.86 0.78
C ARG A 268 23.65 13.48 0.17
N SER A 269 22.40 12.99 0.23
CA SER A 269 22.01 11.72 -0.39
C SER A 269 22.18 11.75 -1.92
N ALA A 270 21.91 12.90 -2.56
CA ALA A 270 22.18 13.07 -3.98
C ALA A 270 23.69 12.95 -4.29
N ARG A 271 24.56 13.54 -3.46
CA ARG A 271 26.02 13.52 -3.66
C ARG A 271 26.64 12.14 -3.57
N THR A 272 26.13 11.30 -2.67
CA THR A 272 26.57 9.91 -2.49
C THR A 272 25.95 8.95 -3.49
N SER A 273 24.93 9.37 -4.24
CA SER A 273 24.35 8.60 -5.33
C SER A 273 25.19 8.80 -6.60
N GLY A 274 25.61 7.71 -7.25
CA GLY A 274 26.71 7.67 -8.24
C GLY A 274 26.55 8.53 -9.50
N GLN A 275 27.72 8.94 -10.02
CA GLN A 275 27.99 9.89 -11.10
C GLN A 275 27.84 9.29 -12.52
N GLY A 276 27.39 10.11 -13.48
CA GLY A 276 27.57 9.94 -14.95
C GLY A 276 26.25 9.80 -15.74
N GLY A 277 25.97 10.52 -16.82
CA GLY A 277 26.62 11.61 -17.54
C GLY A 277 25.82 11.91 -18.83
N ALA A 278 25.73 13.20 -19.19
CA ALA A 278 25.43 13.82 -20.50
C ALA A 278 24.19 13.39 -21.34
N LYS A 279 23.26 14.34 -21.56
CA LYS A 279 22.17 14.31 -22.56
C LYS A 279 22.69 14.56 -23.99
N PRO A 280 22.14 13.91 -25.04
CA PRO A 280 22.06 14.50 -26.36
C PRO A 280 20.80 15.38 -26.48
N ASP A 281 20.96 16.41 -27.30
CA ASP A 281 20.04 17.50 -27.61
C ASP A 281 18.75 17.01 -28.31
N ARG A 282 17.58 17.51 -27.89
CA ARG A 282 16.33 17.47 -28.67
C ARG A 282 15.44 18.66 -28.31
N GLY A 283 15.38 19.61 -29.24
CA GLY A 283 14.29 20.55 -29.35
C GLY A 283 13.02 19.89 -29.90
N GLY A 284 11.90 20.61 -29.74
CA GLY A 284 10.64 20.39 -30.44
C GLY A 284 9.70 19.38 -29.78
N GLU A 285 8.69 19.88 -29.08
CA GLU A 285 7.27 19.69 -29.43
C GLU A 285 6.39 20.10 -28.25
N THR A 286 5.88 21.32 -28.38
CA THR A 286 4.75 21.88 -27.63
C THR A 286 3.48 21.57 -28.40
N THR A 287 2.60 20.75 -27.84
CA THR A 287 1.12 20.85 -27.89
C THR A 287 0.53 19.72 -27.04
N ASP A 288 -0.72 19.86 -26.64
CA ASP A 288 -1.52 18.90 -25.84
C ASP A 288 -1.43 18.97 -24.31
N ARG A 289 -1.33 20.19 -23.76
CA ARG A 289 -1.65 20.45 -22.33
C ARG A 289 -3.01 21.09 -22.08
N GLU A 290 -3.77 21.42 -23.11
CA GLU A 290 -5.03 22.16 -22.99
C GLU A 290 -6.28 21.27 -23.07
N ALA A 291 -6.19 20.06 -23.65
CA ALA A 291 -7.31 19.13 -23.75
C ALA A 291 -7.65 18.36 -22.44
N LEU A 292 -6.78 18.42 -21.42
CA LEU A 292 -6.93 17.65 -20.18
C LEU A 292 -7.58 18.43 -19.02
N ARG A 293 -7.94 19.71 -19.22
CA ARG A 293 -8.47 20.57 -18.14
C ARG A 293 -9.99 20.74 -18.16
N THR A 294 -10.64 20.50 -19.30
CA THR A 294 -12.09 20.73 -19.48
C THR A 294 -12.97 19.48 -19.27
N GLY A 295 -12.40 18.27 -19.27
CA GLY A 295 -13.18 17.02 -19.06
C GLY A 295 -13.58 16.74 -17.61
N ALA A 296 -12.91 17.35 -16.62
CA ALA A 296 -13.13 17.04 -15.19
C ALA A 296 -14.28 17.83 -14.53
N ALA A 297 -14.90 18.76 -15.24
CA ALA A 297 -16.01 19.59 -14.74
C ALA A 297 -17.40 19.05 -15.12
N SER A 298 -17.52 18.30 -16.21
CA SER A 298 -18.80 17.82 -16.76
C SER A 298 -19.42 16.65 -15.98
N TRP A 299 -18.61 15.85 -15.27
CA TRP A 299 -19.07 14.62 -14.62
C TRP A 299 -19.79 14.82 -13.27
N ARG A 300 -19.56 15.95 -12.57
CA ARG A 300 -20.20 16.18 -11.25
C ARG A 300 -21.67 16.61 -11.34
N ALA A 301 -22.11 17.18 -12.46
CA ALA A 301 -23.48 17.69 -12.60
C ALA A 301 -24.49 16.59 -12.95
N GLU A 302 -24.09 15.55 -13.67
CA GLU A 302 -25.00 14.52 -14.19
C GLU A 302 -25.35 13.43 -13.16
N VAL A 303 -24.43 13.14 -12.23
CA VAL A 303 -24.66 12.14 -11.17
C VAL A 303 -25.58 12.69 -10.06
N GLN A 304 -25.61 14.01 -9.84
CA GLN A 304 -26.45 14.65 -8.84
C GLN A 304 -27.91 14.87 -9.28
N ALA A 305 -28.20 14.80 -10.58
CA ALA A 305 -29.55 14.99 -11.11
C ALA A 305 -30.41 13.71 -11.11
N SER A 306 -29.83 12.53 -10.86
CA SER A 306 -30.52 11.23 -11.00
C SER A 306 -31.10 10.66 -9.69
N THR A 307 -30.87 11.30 -8.53
CA THR A 307 -31.28 10.76 -7.22
C THR A 307 -32.33 11.59 -6.47
N SER A 308 -33.09 12.45 -7.16
CA SER A 308 -34.13 13.27 -6.53
C SER A 308 -35.46 13.18 -7.29
N SER A 309 -36.18 12.09 -7.08
CA SER A 309 -37.64 12.08 -7.21
C SER A 309 -38.20 11.15 -6.15
N HIS A 310 -38.77 11.72 -5.09
CA HIS A 310 -40.02 11.34 -4.42
C HIS A 310 -40.08 11.95 -3.02
N ASP A 311 -41.10 12.80 -2.88
CA ASP A 311 -41.90 13.14 -1.71
C ASP A 311 -41.41 14.18 -0.68
N ASP A 312 -42.02 15.36 -0.87
CA ASP A 312 -42.57 16.29 0.12
C ASP A 312 -42.87 15.69 1.51
N ASP A 313 -42.29 16.31 2.54
CA ASP A 313 -43.10 16.89 3.62
C ASP A 313 -42.21 17.80 4.49
N ARG A 314 -42.32 19.12 4.28
CA ARG A 314 -41.71 20.13 5.14
C ARG A 314 -42.72 21.22 5.47
N SER A 315 -43.37 21.08 6.61
CA SER A 315 -43.90 22.21 7.35
C SER A 315 -43.97 21.88 8.85
N PHE A 316 -42.93 22.19 9.61
CA PHE A 316 -43.08 22.54 11.02
C PHE A 316 -41.78 23.14 11.60
N PHE A 317 -41.93 24.32 12.21
CA PHE A 317 -40.96 25.14 12.96
C PHE A 317 -39.95 26.00 12.19
N ASP A 318 -40.38 27.24 11.97
CA ASP A 318 -39.53 28.42 12.13
C ASP A 318 -39.18 28.65 13.62
N ASP A 319 -38.08 29.38 13.80
CA ASP A 319 -37.51 30.04 14.98
C ASP A 319 -36.45 29.34 15.87
N GLU A 320 -35.42 30.14 16.15
CA GLU A 320 -34.37 30.10 17.21
C GLU A 320 -32.98 29.47 16.93
N PRO A 321 -31.90 29.89 17.63
CA PRO A 321 -31.11 31.11 17.38
C PRO A 321 -29.59 30.83 17.11
N ALA A 322 -28.80 31.90 16.99
CA ALA A 322 -27.36 31.92 16.63
C ALA A 322 -26.46 30.90 17.37
N PRO A 323 -25.38 30.39 16.72
CA PRO A 323 -24.58 29.28 17.24
C PRO A 323 -23.76 29.65 18.49
N ALA A 324 -23.87 28.80 19.52
CA ALA A 324 -23.07 28.85 20.74
C ALA A 324 -21.57 28.55 20.50
N PRO A 325 -20.65 29.06 21.34
CA PRO A 325 -19.21 28.88 21.16
C PRO A 325 -18.76 27.42 21.39
N THR A 326 -17.78 27.01 20.59
CA THR A 326 -17.13 25.69 20.58
C THR A 326 -16.70 25.21 21.97
N PRO A 327 -16.99 23.96 22.39
CA PRO A 327 -16.60 23.48 23.71
C PRO A 327 -15.11 23.12 23.79
N THR A 328 -14.48 23.61 24.85
CA THR A 328 -13.12 23.31 25.27
C THR A 328 -12.96 21.82 25.61
N LYS A 329 -11.81 21.22 25.23
CA LYS A 329 -11.45 19.82 25.53
C LYS A 329 -11.52 19.51 27.04
N GLN A 330 -12.63 18.96 27.52
CA GLN A 330 -12.68 18.27 28.81
C GLN A 330 -12.40 16.78 28.62
N ARG A 331 -11.46 16.23 29.39
CA ARG A 331 -11.25 14.78 29.49
C ARG A 331 -12.50 14.17 30.13
N ARG A 332 -13.19 13.31 29.39
CA ARG A 332 -14.24 12.44 29.93
C ARG A 332 -13.62 11.50 30.97
N ALA A 333 -14.17 11.47 32.18
CA ALA A 333 -13.85 10.44 33.17
C ALA A 333 -14.52 9.11 32.78
N PRO A 334 -13.96 7.94 33.15
CA PRO A 334 -14.55 6.66 32.81
C PRO A 334 -15.84 6.45 33.60
N ALA A 335 -16.93 6.18 32.90
CA ALA A 335 -18.16 5.64 33.48
C ALA A 335 -18.00 4.12 33.58
N ASP A 336 -17.66 3.63 34.77
CA ASP A 336 -18.18 2.39 35.39
C ASP A 336 -17.23 1.89 36.48
N GLY A 337 -17.79 1.57 37.65
CA GLY A 337 -17.12 1.16 38.88
C GLY A 337 -16.56 -0.28 38.88
N GLY A 338 -15.95 -0.72 37.78
CA GLY A 338 -15.27 -2.01 37.68
C GLY A 338 -13.81 -1.94 38.15
N ALA A 339 -13.25 -3.08 38.57
CA ALA A 339 -11.85 -3.22 38.98
C ALA A 339 -10.90 -2.52 38.00
N ARG A 340 -10.03 -1.65 38.53
CA ARG A 340 -9.13 -0.81 37.73
C ARG A 340 -8.20 -1.70 36.90
N LEU A 341 -8.41 -1.72 35.59
CA LEU A 341 -7.52 -2.36 34.62
C LEU A 341 -6.10 -1.82 34.81
N SER A 342 -5.14 -2.72 35.06
CA SER A 342 -3.73 -2.41 35.18
C SER A 342 -2.99 -3.02 34.00
N PHE A 343 -2.23 -2.20 33.28
CA PHE A 343 -1.45 -2.62 32.13
C PHE A 343 0.05 -2.42 32.42
N PRO A 344 0.95 -3.27 31.89
CA PRO A 344 2.37 -2.94 31.79
C PRO A 344 2.54 -1.57 31.11
N VAL A 345 3.27 -0.67 31.77
CA VAL A 345 3.51 0.70 31.33
C VAL A 345 4.95 0.90 30.89
N LYS A 346 5.15 1.74 29.86
CA LYS A 346 6.47 2.27 29.48
C LYS A 346 7.02 3.12 30.64
N ALA A 347 8.33 3.41 30.64
CA ALA A 347 9.00 4.22 31.68
C ALA A 347 8.34 5.59 31.99
N LYS A 348 7.49 6.11 31.09
CA LYS A 348 6.70 7.34 31.26
C LYS A 348 5.24 7.10 31.73
N GLY A 349 4.92 5.93 32.26
CA GLY A 349 3.59 5.61 32.85
C GLY A 349 2.45 5.38 31.85
N LYS A 350 2.73 5.33 30.53
CA LYS A 350 1.74 5.01 29.49
C LYS A 350 1.69 3.50 29.22
N PRO A 351 0.51 2.89 29.05
CA PRO A 351 0.39 1.49 28.67
C PRO A 351 1.20 1.15 27.40
N VAL A 352 1.75 -0.06 27.35
CA VAL A 352 2.40 -0.58 26.13
C VAL A 352 1.30 -0.88 25.09
N ALA A 353 1.13 0.02 24.13
CA ALA A 353 0.06 -0.05 23.14
C ALA A 353 0.15 -1.26 22.18
N ASP A 354 1.36 -1.82 22.00
CA ASP A 354 1.68 -2.82 20.97
C ASP A 354 1.73 -4.25 21.55
N HIS A 355 1.04 -4.51 22.66
CA HIS A 355 1.09 -5.79 23.36
C HIS A 355 -0.30 -6.46 23.38
N SER A 356 -0.43 -7.63 22.74
CA SER A 356 -1.71 -8.35 22.60
C SER A 356 -2.36 -8.72 23.94
N LEU A 357 -1.57 -9.06 24.96
CA LEU A 357 -2.06 -9.28 26.32
C LEU A 357 -2.82 -8.08 26.95
N ASN A 358 -2.52 -6.85 26.54
CA ASN A 358 -3.26 -5.67 27.03
C ASN A 358 -4.64 -5.60 26.39
N THR A 359 -4.75 -5.95 25.10
CA THR A 359 -6.04 -6.11 24.44
C THR A 359 -6.79 -7.30 25.04
N ALA A 360 -6.14 -8.44 25.31
CA ALA A 360 -6.79 -9.59 25.96
C ALA A 360 -7.37 -9.24 27.33
N ALA A 361 -6.64 -8.48 28.16
CA ALA A 361 -7.13 -7.99 29.45
C ALA A 361 -8.33 -7.05 29.30
N LEU A 362 -8.30 -6.16 28.30
CA LEU A 362 -9.41 -5.27 27.96
C LEU A 362 -10.66 -6.08 27.55
N LEU A 363 -10.52 -7.06 26.65
CA LEU A 363 -11.62 -7.92 26.20
C LEU A 363 -12.23 -8.67 27.39
N LYS A 364 -11.40 -9.27 28.24
CA LYS A 364 -11.85 -9.98 29.44
C LYS A 364 -12.60 -9.07 30.40
N HIS A 365 -12.16 -7.83 30.58
CA HIS A 365 -12.82 -6.86 31.48
C HIS A 365 -14.21 -6.46 30.98
N TYR A 366 -14.39 -6.28 29.66
CA TYR A 366 -15.67 -5.93 29.06
C TYR A 366 -16.52 -7.16 28.67
N GLY A 367 -16.05 -8.37 28.96
CA GLY A 367 -16.72 -9.62 28.59
C GLY A 367 -16.83 -9.82 27.07
N VAL A 368 -15.95 -9.21 26.29
CA VAL A 368 -15.94 -9.32 24.82
C VAL A 368 -15.29 -10.64 24.43
N THR A 369 -15.97 -11.41 23.60
CA THR A 369 -15.44 -12.62 22.97
C THR A 369 -15.12 -12.33 21.52
N VAL A 370 -14.07 -12.98 21.02
CA VAL A 370 -13.70 -12.89 19.61
C VAL A 370 -13.44 -14.28 19.05
N GLY A 371 -14.10 -14.59 17.95
CA GLY A 371 -13.99 -15.84 17.22
C GLY A 371 -13.61 -15.57 15.77
N TYR A 372 -12.88 -16.50 15.17
CA TYR A 372 -12.63 -16.50 13.74
C TYR A 372 -13.48 -17.59 13.10
N ASN A 373 -14.48 -17.19 12.32
CA ASN A 373 -15.38 -18.11 11.65
C ASN A 373 -14.70 -18.73 10.44
N LEU A 374 -14.36 -20.01 10.53
CA LEU A 374 -13.63 -20.75 9.48
C LEU A 374 -14.45 -20.95 8.19
N MET A 375 -15.78 -20.86 8.22
CA MET A 375 -16.59 -20.98 7.01
C MET A 375 -16.76 -19.65 6.29
N ARG A 376 -16.93 -18.56 7.05
CA ARG A 376 -17.13 -17.21 6.48
C ARG A 376 -15.81 -16.46 6.27
N HIS A 377 -14.72 -16.94 6.85
CA HIS A 377 -13.42 -16.28 6.89
C HIS A 377 -13.53 -14.86 7.48
N THR A 378 -14.37 -14.71 8.51
CA THR A 378 -14.67 -13.43 9.14
C THR A 378 -14.39 -13.45 10.64
N LEU A 379 -13.88 -12.34 11.16
CA LEU A 379 -13.74 -12.11 12.59
C LEU A 379 -15.10 -11.74 13.20
N GLU A 380 -15.59 -12.55 14.13
CA GLU A 380 -16.83 -12.34 14.85
C GLU A 380 -16.52 -11.84 16.26
N ILE A 381 -16.96 -10.61 16.56
CA ILE A 381 -16.74 -9.97 17.86
C ILE A 381 -18.08 -9.83 18.55
N GLU A 382 -18.24 -10.48 19.69
CA GLU A 382 -19.46 -10.39 20.49
C GLU A 382 -19.20 -9.60 21.77
N CYS A 383 -20.09 -8.64 22.05
CA CYS A 383 -20.05 -7.84 23.26
C CYS A 383 -21.40 -7.93 23.99
N PRO A 384 -21.47 -8.50 25.20
CA PRO A 384 -22.73 -8.63 25.93
C PRO A 384 -23.40 -7.28 26.24
N THR A 385 -22.59 -6.24 26.45
CA THR A 385 -23.03 -4.89 26.84
C THR A 385 -23.27 -3.96 25.64
N PHE A 386 -22.99 -4.42 24.41
CA PHE A 386 -23.17 -3.64 23.20
C PHE A 386 -23.64 -4.53 22.04
N ARG A 387 -24.95 -4.43 21.71
CA ARG A 387 -25.56 -5.18 20.61
C ARG A 387 -26.00 -4.23 19.48
N PRO A 388 -25.13 -3.97 18.49
CA PRO A 388 -25.47 -3.22 17.28
C PRO A 388 -26.44 -4.00 16.38
N ASN A 389 -27.00 -3.33 15.36
CA ASN A 389 -27.84 -3.99 14.37
C ASN A 389 -27.10 -5.12 13.63
N ALA A 390 -27.83 -6.17 13.24
CA ALA A 390 -27.22 -7.40 12.72
C ALA A 390 -26.34 -7.18 11.47
N GLU A 391 -26.74 -6.28 10.57
CA GLU A 391 -26.01 -6.01 9.32
C GLU A 391 -24.64 -5.34 9.50
N ARG A 392 -24.42 -4.61 10.60
CA ARG A 392 -23.16 -3.90 10.86
C ARG A 392 -22.49 -4.36 12.15
N ALA A 393 -22.90 -5.51 12.67
CA ALA A 393 -22.57 -5.89 14.04
C ALA A 393 -21.06 -5.98 14.28
N ALA A 394 -20.29 -6.61 13.38
CA ALA A 394 -18.85 -6.76 13.53
C ALA A 394 -18.09 -5.41 13.47
N ASN A 395 -18.40 -4.55 12.50
CA ASN A 395 -17.73 -3.25 12.34
C ASN A 395 -18.07 -2.26 13.46
N ALA A 396 -19.33 -2.28 13.93
CA ALA A 396 -19.77 -1.46 15.04
C ALA A 396 -19.15 -1.93 16.36
N THR A 397 -19.09 -3.24 16.61
CA THR A 397 -18.44 -3.79 17.82
C THR A 397 -16.93 -3.56 17.79
N LEU A 398 -16.26 -3.70 16.65
CA LEU A 398 -14.84 -3.36 16.51
C LEU A 398 -14.59 -1.88 16.87
N SER A 399 -15.37 -0.97 16.29
CA SER A 399 -15.26 0.47 16.59
C SER A 399 -15.50 0.75 18.08
N TRP A 400 -16.41 0.01 18.71
CA TRP A 400 -16.66 0.10 20.14
C TRP A 400 -15.45 -0.35 20.97
N VAL A 401 -14.84 -1.49 20.63
CA VAL A 401 -13.63 -2.00 21.31
C VAL A 401 -12.45 -1.05 21.12
N GLU A 402 -12.25 -0.49 19.94
CA GLU A 402 -11.22 0.52 19.69
C GLU A 402 -11.38 1.76 20.57
N ASN A 403 -12.62 2.24 20.74
CA ASN A 403 -12.89 3.40 21.56
C ASN A 403 -12.63 3.10 23.05
N ARG A 404 -13.02 1.90 23.54
CA ARG A 404 -12.66 1.46 24.90
C ARG A 404 -11.16 1.31 25.08
N ALA A 405 -10.45 0.78 24.09
CA ALA A 405 -8.99 0.67 24.12
C ALA A 405 -8.35 2.07 24.25
N ALA A 406 -8.85 3.07 23.51
CA ALA A 406 -8.40 4.45 23.61
C ALA A 406 -8.69 5.08 24.98
N ASP A 407 -9.87 4.81 25.57
CA ASP A 407 -10.23 5.26 26.92
C ASP A 407 -9.22 4.76 27.98
N HIS A 408 -8.64 3.58 27.74
CA HIS A 408 -7.60 2.96 28.57
C HIS A 408 -6.15 3.25 28.12
N GLY A 409 -5.95 4.13 27.13
CA GLY A 409 -4.62 4.56 26.67
C GLY A 409 -3.90 3.58 25.75
N LEU A 410 -4.61 2.59 25.20
CA LEU A 410 -4.11 1.67 24.18
C LEU A 410 -4.27 2.30 22.78
N GLY A 411 -3.42 1.88 21.84
CA GLY A 411 -3.44 2.40 20.47
C GLY A 411 -4.56 1.75 19.65
N ARG A 412 -5.52 2.54 19.15
CA ARG A 412 -6.64 2.07 18.32
C ARG A 412 -6.18 1.17 17.15
N ARG A 413 -5.12 1.58 16.46
CA ARG A 413 -4.57 0.85 15.29
C ARG A 413 -4.02 -0.55 15.63
N CYS A 414 -3.75 -0.84 16.90
CA CYS A 414 -3.20 -2.13 17.33
C CYS A 414 -4.30 -3.10 17.78
N VAL A 415 -5.53 -2.62 17.99
CA VAL A 415 -6.64 -3.42 18.52
C VAL A 415 -7.01 -4.54 17.56
N TYR A 416 -7.27 -4.21 16.29
CA TYR A 416 -7.69 -5.21 15.30
C TYR A 416 -6.65 -6.34 15.09
N PRO A 417 -5.35 -6.07 14.90
CA PRO A 417 -4.32 -7.12 14.86
C PRO A 417 -4.34 -8.04 16.09
N HIS A 418 -4.48 -7.47 17.29
CA HIS A 418 -4.54 -8.27 18.52
C HIS A 418 -5.84 -9.08 18.61
N LEU A 419 -6.97 -8.58 18.11
CA LEU A 419 -8.22 -9.35 18.06
C LEU A 419 -8.09 -10.58 17.17
N VAL A 420 -7.40 -10.47 16.04
CA VAL A 420 -7.11 -11.60 15.15
C VAL A 420 -6.21 -12.63 15.83
N GLU A 421 -5.15 -12.18 16.51
CA GLU A 421 -4.26 -13.06 17.29
C GLU A 421 -4.99 -13.78 18.44
N LEU A 422 -5.95 -13.11 19.08
CA LEU A 422 -6.69 -13.63 20.23
C LEU A 422 -7.95 -14.43 19.84
N ALA A 423 -8.31 -14.46 18.56
CA ALA A 423 -9.50 -15.13 18.09
C ALA A 423 -9.37 -16.64 18.22
N ARG A 424 -10.41 -17.26 18.79
CA ARG A 424 -10.55 -18.72 18.75
C ARG A 424 -11.16 -19.10 17.42
N GLU A 425 -10.62 -20.13 16.78
CA GLU A 425 -11.25 -20.71 15.60
C GLU A 425 -12.61 -21.29 15.97
N VAL A 426 -13.62 -20.96 15.18
CA VAL A 426 -14.99 -21.47 15.31
C VAL A 426 -15.39 -22.02 13.95
N HIS A 427 -15.89 -23.25 13.91
CA HIS A 427 -16.40 -23.85 12.69
C HIS A 427 -17.85 -24.28 12.94
N PRO A 428 -18.84 -23.40 12.69
CA PRO A 428 -20.21 -23.61 13.15
C PRO A 428 -20.84 -24.94 12.71
N VAL A 429 -20.52 -25.42 11.50
CA VAL A 429 -21.01 -26.71 11.00
C VAL A 429 -20.29 -27.89 11.63
N LEU A 430 -18.98 -27.78 11.91
CA LEU A 430 -18.22 -28.86 12.55
C LEU A 430 -18.61 -28.95 14.01
N ASP A 431 -18.74 -27.79 14.68
CA ASP A 431 -19.26 -27.68 16.03
C ASP A 431 -20.67 -28.27 16.12
N TRP A 432 -21.53 -28.03 15.13
CA TRP A 432 -22.87 -28.64 15.04
C TRP A 432 -22.83 -30.16 14.78
N VAL A 433 -22.00 -30.63 13.85
CA VAL A 433 -21.82 -32.05 13.54
C VAL A 433 -21.24 -32.81 14.74
N GLN A 434 -20.36 -32.18 15.51
CA GLN A 434 -19.72 -32.76 16.70
C GLN A 434 -20.52 -32.52 17.99
N ALA A 435 -21.59 -31.72 17.96
CA ALA A 435 -22.42 -31.44 19.13
C ALA A 435 -23.16 -32.68 19.65
N ALA A 436 -23.37 -33.69 18.80
CA ALA A 436 -23.95 -34.98 19.17
C ALA A 436 -23.09 -36.12 18.60
N PRO A 437 -22.80 -37.19 19.38
CA PRO A 437 -22.15 -38.37 18.84
C PRO A 437 -23.03 -39.01 17.77
N TRP A 438 -22.42 -39.50 16.69
CA TRP A 438 -23.12 -40.27 15.68
C TRP A 438 -23.72 -41.53 16.31
N ASP A 439 -24.99 -41.79 16.03
CA ASP A 439 -25.76 -42.90 16.59
C ASP A 439 -25.56 -44.23 15.83
N GLY A 440 -24.64 -44.26 14.87
CA GLY A 440 -24.26 -45.45 14.11
C GLY A 440 -25.25 -45.83 13.01
N VAL A 441 -26.34 -45.08 12.83
CA VAL A 441 -27.35 -45.37 11.80
C VAL A 441 -27.10 -44.47 10.59
N ASP A 442 -26.79 -45.10 9.46
CA ASP A 442 -26.73 -44.43 8.18
C ASP A 442 -28.15 -44.07 7.72
N ARG A 443 -28.34 -42.81 7.33
CA ARG A 443 -29.62 -42.27 6.87
C ARG A 443 -29.51 -41.67 5.47
N ILE A 444 -28.44 -41.95 4.74
CA ILE A 444 -28.21 -41.38 3.41
C ILE A 444 -29.28 -41.85 2.43
N GLU A 445 -29.70 -43.12 2.48
CA GLU A 445 -30.80 -43.60 1.63
C GLU A 445 -32.14 -42.98 2.03
N ALA A 446 -32.44 -42.87 3.32
CA ALA A 446 -33.65 -42.18 3.80
C ALA A 446 -33.69 -40.72 3.37
N LEU A 447 -32.54 -40.03 3.32
CA LEU A 447 -32.43 -38.66 2.81
C LEU A 447 -32.62 -38.61 1.29
N ILE A 448 -32.00 -39.51 0.53
CA ILE A 448 -32.18 -39.62 -0.94
C ILE A 448 -33.66 -39.87 -1.26
N ASP A 449 -34.33 -40.70 -0.48
CA ASP A 449 -35.75 -40.96 -0.61
C ASP A 449 -36.64 -39.76 -0.24
N THR A 450 -36.12 -38.73 0.45
CA THR A 450 -36.86 -37.46 0.61
C THR A 450 -36.76 -36.53 -0.59
N LEU A 451 -35.83 -36.80 -1.52
CA LEU A 451 -35.56 -35.96 -2.69
C LEU A 451 -36.30 -36.42 -3.97
N HIS A 452 -37.23 -37.37 -3.87
CA HIS A 452 -38.05 -37.81 -5.01
C HIS A 452 -38.89 -36.62 -5.57
N LEU A 453 -38.50 -36.15 -6.76
CA LEU A 453 -39.26 -35.29 -7.68
C LEU A 453 -40.20 -36.12 -8.56
#